data_AF-A0A5N6T3X8-F1
#
_entry.id   AF-A0A5N6T3X8-F1
#
_cell.length_a   1.000
_cell.length_b   1.000
_cell.length_c   1.000
_cell.angle_alpha   90.00
_cell.angle_beta   90.00
_cell.angle_gamma   90.00
#
_symmetry.space_group_name_H-M   'P 1'
#
loop_
_entity.id
_entity.type
_entity.pdbx_description
1 polymer ?
#
loop_
_entity_poly.entity_id
_entity_poly.type
_entity_poly.pdbx_seq_one_letter_code
_entity_poly.pdbx_strand_id
1 'polypeptide(L)'
;MEPQSPFTSPNLFQTSHSRWLAITHRAPSSHSSFLYGGKSTKFYCHPTCAVRIARRANVVFYDTAEQARRDGFRPCKRCKPDNASFLGEKEEVAARVITLLRVKKDAVAMKWGLKELAQEVGVSPSYLCRAFKKTMGVTVGAYIMEFEKEISHGEGGSSV
;
A
#
# COMPACT_ATOMS: atom_id res chain seq x y z
N MET A 1 -9.24 33.24 22.17
CA MET A 1 -9.13 33.16 20.71
C MET A 1 -8.03 32.16 20.41
N GLU A 2 -8.38 30.89 20.21
CA GLU A 2 -7.54 29.90 19.54
C GLU A 2 -8.41 28.68 19.21
N PRO A 3 -8.62 28.32 17.94
CA PRO A 3 -9.53 27.26 17.55
C PRO A 3 -8.85 25.89 17.70
N GLN A 4 -9.43 25.04 18.55
CA GLN A 4 -9.11 23.61 18.64
C GLN A 4 -9.64 22.92 17.38
N SER A 5 -8.73 22.50 16.50
CA SER A 5 -9.05 21.77 15.27
C SER A 5 -9.48 20.34 15.61
N PRO A 6 -10.59 19.82 15.04
CA PRO A 6 -11.02 18.44 15.23
C PRO A 6 -10.26 17.50 14.27
N PHE A 7 -10.21 16.20 14.59
CA PHE A 7 -9.65 15.09 13.81
C PHE A 7 -8.14 14.77 13.99
N THR A 8 -7.72 14.41 15.21
CA THR A 8 -6.50 13.60 15.38
C THR A 8 -6.89 12.14 15.54
N SER A 9 -6.73 11.35 14.48
CA SER A 9 -6.84 9.89 14.53
C SER A 9 -5.98 9.33 15.69
N PRO A 10 -6.40 8.23 16.36
CA PRO A 10 -5.66 7.68 17.48
C PRO A 10 -4.24 7.34 17.02
N ASN A 11 -3.28 7.99 17.65
CA ASN A 11 -1.87 7.89 17.33
C ASN A 11 -1.36 6.56 17.93
N LEU A 12 -1.76 5.43 17.32
CA LEU A 12 -1.57 4.06 17.83
C LEU A 12 -0.09 3.70 18.06
N PHE A 13 0.84 4.46 17.47
CA PHE A 13 2.28 4.20 17.48
C PHE A 13 3.08 5.33 18.12
N GLN A 14 2.62 5.89 19.24
CA GLN A 14 3.33 6.93 19.98
C GLN A 14 4.59 6.45 20.72
N THR A 15 4.68 5.17 21.08
CA THR A 15 5.79 4.66 21.90
C THR A 15 6.74 3.78 21.11
N SER A 16 8.03 3.77 21.47
CA SER A 16 9.02 2.85 20.92
C SER A 16 8.62 1.37 21.12
N HIS A 17 7.85 1.06 22.17
CA HIS A 17 7.36 -0.29 22.42
C HIS A 17 6.25 -0.68 21.44
N SER A 18 5.24 0.17 21.24
CA SER A 18 4.16 -0.12 20.27
C SER A 18 4.67 -0.13 18.83
N ARG A 19 5.61 0.76 18.48
CA ARG A 19 6.33 0.72 17.19
C ARG A 19 7.10 -0.59 17.01
N TRP A 20 7.77 -1.07 18.06
CA TRP A 20 8.47 -2.36 18.02
C TRP A 20 7.51 -3.56 17.84
N LEU A 21 6.40 -3.58 18.56
CA LEU A 21 5.38 -4.61 18.38
C LEU A 21 4.82 -4.57 16.96
N ALA A 22 4.53 -3.38 16.43
CA ALA A 22 4.01 -3.20 15.09
C ALA A 22 4.95 -3.73 14.00
N ILE A 23 6.27 -3.49 14.09
CA ILE A 23 7.22 -4.07 13.13
C ILE A 23 7.32 -5.59 13.27
N THR A 24 7.23 -6.10 14.50
CA THR A 24 7.39 -7.54 14.80
C THR A 24 6.19 -8.33 14.29
N HIS A 25 4.98 -7.82 14.55
CA HIS A 25 3.72 -8.39 14.08
C HIS A 25 3.36 -7.97 12.65
N ARG A 26 4.12 -7.05 12.05
CA ARG A 26 3.86 -6.45 10.73
C ARG A 26 2.42 -5.93 10.63
N ALA A 27 2.02 -5.15 11.63
CA ALA A 27 0.66 -4.63 11.75
C ALA A 27 0.30 -3.74 10.52
N PRO A 28 -0.79 -4.03 9.79
CA PRO A 28 -1.22 -3.27 8.62
C PRO A 28 -1.32 -1.76 8.86
N SER A 29 -1.95 -1.38 9.96
CA SER A 29 -2.17 0.01 10.36
C SER A 29 -0.88 0.81 10.57
N SER A 30 0.25 0.15 10.74
CA SER A 30 1.54 0.83 10.93
C SER A 30 2.19 1.29 9.62
N HIS A 31 1.75 0.79 8.46
CA HIS A 31 2.43 1.00 7.18
C HIS A 31 2.73 2.48 6.88
N SER A 32 1.73 3.35 6.99
CA SER A 32 1.86 4.80 6.78
C SER A 32 2.09 5.59 8.07
N SER A 33 2.14 4.94 9.23
CA SER A 33 2.22 5.62 10.52
C SER A 33 3.65 6.03 10.89
N PHE A 34 4.65 5.21 10.57
CA PHE A 34 6.06 5.50 10.85
C PHE A 34 6.99 4.67 9.97
N LEU A 35 8.26 5.02 9.97
CA LEU A 35 9.35 4.28 9.34
C LEU A 35 10.31 3.76 10.41
N TYR A 36 11.02 2.68 10.12
CA TYR A 36 12.09 2.21 10.99
C TYR A 36 13.38 2.03 10.20
N GLY A 37 14.51 2.16 10.87
CA GLY A 37 15.82 1.97 10.27
C GLY A 37 16.79 1.20 11.15
N GLY A 38 17.72 0.50 10.51
CA GLY A 38 18.79 -0.24 11.18
C GLY A 38 20.07 0.59 11.25
N LYS A 39 20.59 0.86 12.46
CA LYS A 39 21.83 1.64 12.68
C LYS A 39 23.05 1.00 12.01
N SER A 40 23.16 -0.32 12.05
CA SER A 40 24.33 -1.06 11.56
C SER A 40 24.50 -0.98 10.04
N THR A 41 23.40 -1.02 9.30
CA THR A 41 23.40 -1.03 7.82
C THR A 41 22.87 0.27 7.22
N LYS A 42 22.46 1.23 8.07
CA LYS A 42 21.95 2.56 7.69
C LYS A 42 20.89 2.48 6.59
N PHE A 43 19.89 1.62 6.76
CA PHE A 43 18.70 1.56 5.90
C PHE A 43 17.46 2.01 6.66
N TYR A 44 16.45 2.53 5.96
CA TYR A 44 15.09 2.70 6.50
C TYR A 44 14.03 2.03 5.62
N CYS A 45 12.96 1.52 6.22
CA CYS A 45 11.88 0.79 5.54
C CYS A 45 10.56 0.85 6.34
N HIS A 46 9.43 0.61 5.66
CA HIS A 46 8.11 0.55 6.29
C HIS A 46 7.97 -0.63 7.27
N PRO A 47 7.16 -0.54 8.33
CA PRO A 47 7.01 -1.61 9.32
C PRO A 47 6.44 -2.93 8.78
N THR A 48 5.68 -2.90 7.68
CA THR A 48 5.12 -4.10 7.01
C THR A 48 6.09 -4.77 6.03
N CYS A 49 7.26 -4.16 5.80
CA CYS A 49 8.31 -4.63 4.90
C CYS A 49 8.84 -6.01 5.34
N ALA A 50 8.87 -6.96 4.39
CA ALA A 50 9.28 -8.35 4.67
C ALA A 50 10.80 -8.54 4.92
N VAL A 51 11.57 -7.45 5.03
CA VAL A 51 13.00 -7.49 5.32
C VAL A 51 13.23 -8.01 6.75
N ARG A 52 14.36 -8.70 6.95
CA ARG A 52 14.76 -9.15 8.29
C ARG A 52 14.95 -7.93 9.19
N ILE A 53 14.19 -7.89 10.28
CA ILE A 53 14.27 -6.82 11.27
C ILE A 53 15.64 -6.89 11.96
N ALA A 54 16.29 -5.73 12.12
CA ALA A 54 17.52 -5.65 12.88
C ALA A 54 17.27 -5.93 14.38
N ARG A 55 18.33 -6.20 15.15
CA ARG A 55 18.21 -6.33 16.61
C ARG A 55 17.60 -5.06 17.19
N ARG A 56 16.74 -5.18 18.21
CA ARG A 56 16.04 -4.05 18.84
C ARG A 56 16.96 -2.90 19.24
N ALA A 57 18.14 -3.20 19.77
CA ALA A 57 19.14 -2.21 20.14
C ALA A 57 19.66 -1.34 18.96
N ASN A 58 19.62 -1.90 17.74
CA ASN A 58 20.08 -1.25 16.52
C ASN A 58 18.93 -0.71 15.66
N VAL A 59 17.69 -0.68 16.19
CA VAL A 59 16.55 -0.09 15.48
C VAL A 59 16.32 1.35 15.95
N VAL A 60 16.06 2.23 14.98
CA VAL A 60 15.61 3.61 15.18
C VAL A 60 14.28 3.77 14.48
N PHE A 61 13.41 4.59 15.04
CA PHE A 61 12.13 4.94 14.44
C PHE A 61 12.16 6.37 13.94
N TYR A 62 11.55 6.60 12.78
CA TYR A 62 11.45 7.88 12.12
C TYR A 62 9.99 8.14 11.76
N ASP A 63 9.52 9.37 11.90
CA ASP A 63 8.14 9.71 11.51
C ASP A 63 8.07 9.99 10.01
N THR A 64 9.14 10.53 9.42
CA THR A 64 9.22 10.85 7.99
C THR A 64 10.50 10.33 7.34
N ALA A 65 10.43 10.04 6.03
CA ALA A 65 11.59 9.62 5.24
C ALA A 65 12.68 10.70 5.19
N GLU A 66 12.30 11.97 5.31
CA GLU A 66 13.23 13.09 5.35
C GLU A 66 14.13 13.06 6.59
N GLN A 67 13.58 12.76 7.77
CA GLN A 67 14.36 12.60 8.99
C GLN A 67 15.41 11.49 8.83
N ALA A 68 15.01 10.34 8.27
CA ALA A 68 15.92 9.23 8.04
C ALA A 68 17.05 9.60 7.06
N ARG A 69 16.74 10.35 5.99
CA ARG A 69 17.75 10.83 5.03
C ARG A 69 18.71 11.84 5.64
N ARG A 70 18.23 12.77 6.46
CA ARG A 70 19.08 13.72 7.20
C ARG A 70 20.09 13.01 8.09
N ASP A 71 19.71 11.88 8.69
CA ASP A 71 20.58 11.02 9.49
C ASP A 71 21.53 10.09 8.68
N GLY A 72 21.51 10.21 7.35
CA GLY A 72 22.36 9.43 6.44
C GLY A 72 21.87 7.99 6.20
N PHE A 73 20.60 7.69 6.46
CA PHE A 73 20.02 6.39 6.15
C PHE A 73 19.58 6.34 4.68
N ARG A 74 19.73 5.16 4.06
CA ARG A 74 19.34 4.91 2.67
C ARG A 74 17.97 4.23 2.60
N PRO A 75 17.13 4.54 1.60
CA PRO A 75 15.84 3.87 1.43
C PRO A 75 16.04 2.39 1.12
N CYS A 76 15.20 1.55 1.70
CA CYS A 76 15.18 0.13 1.37
C CYS A 76 14.76 -0.08 -0.09
N LYS A 77 15.57 -0.81 -0.85
CA LYS A 77 15.30 -1.14 -2.26
C LYS A 77 14.06 -2.01 -2.47
N ARG A 78 13.57 -2.68 -1.41
CA ARG A 78 12.48 -3.66 -1.48
C ARG A 78 11.11 -3.07 -1.24
N CYS A 79 10.95 -2.25 -0.19
CA CYS A 79 9.70 -1.54 0.06
C CYS A 79 9.68 -0.11 -0.50
N LYS A 80 10.80 0.38 -1.04
CA LYS A 80 10.94 1.69 -1.71
C LYS A 80 10.10 2.77 -1.00
N PRO A 81 10.44 3.12 0.27
CA PRO A 81 9.61 4.01 1.09
C PRO A 81 9.45 5.41 0.48
N ASP A 82 10.35 5.82 -0.40
CA ASP A 82 10.28 7.10 -1.12
C ASP A 82 9.33 7.05 -2.34
N ASN A 83 8.91 5.85 -2.76
CA ASN A 83 8.03 5.69 -3.89
C ASN A 83 6.60 5.58 -3.36
N ALA A 84 5.84 6.68 -3.43
CA ALA A 84 4.45 6.79 -2.98
C ALA A 84 3.52 5.70 -3.58
N SER A 85 3.97 5.08 -4.66
CA SER A 85 3.36 3.97 -5.37
C SER A 85 3.48 2.59 -4.69
N PHE A 86 4.36 2.42 -3.69
CA PHE A 86 4.50 1.15 -2.97
C PHE A 86 3.55 1.08 -1.76
N LEU A 87 2.28 0.82 -2.04
CA LEU A 87 1.31 0.43 -1.03
C LEU A 87 1.66 -0.98 -0.56
N GLY A 88 2.29 -1.07 0.61
CA GLY A 88 2.87 -2.29 1.16
C GLY A 88 1.88 -3.41 1.49
N GLU A 89 0.62 -3.29 1.08
CA GLU A 89 -0.39 -4.31 1.31
C GLU A 89 -1.04 -4.80 0.01
N LYS A 90 -1.11 -6.13 -0.09
CA LYS A 90 -1.73 -6.82 -1.22
C LYS A 90 -3.24 -6.57 -1.26
N GLU A 91 -3.87 -6.51 -0.09
CA GLU A 91 -5.27 -6.12 0.07
C GLU A 91 -5.53 -4.67 -0.37
N GLU A 92 -4.73 -3.68 0.01
CA GLU A 92 -4.96 -2.30 -0.45
C GLU A 92 -4.75 -2.16 -1.97
N VAL A 93 -3.75 -2.85 -2.52
CA VAL A 93 -3.57 -2.96 -3.97
C VAL A 93 -4.81 -3.57 -4.63
N ALA A 94 -5.37 -4.65 -4.08
CA ALA A 94 -6.58 -5.28 -4.61
C ALA A 94 -7.81 -4.37 -4.49
N ALA A 95 -8.00 -3.72 -3.33
CA ALA A 95 -9.10 -2.79 -3.10
C ALA A 95 -9.04 -1.60 -4.07
N ARG A 96 -7.86 -1.01 -4.29
CA ARG A 96 -7.70 0.08 -5.28
C ARG A 96 -7.95 -0.39 -6.70
N VAL A 97 -7.53 -1.61 -7.08
CA VAL A 97 -7.87 -2.18 -8.39
C VAL A 97 -9.39 -2.27 -8.55
N ILE A 98 -10.11 -2.76 -7.53
CA ILE A 98 -11.57 -2.86 -7.56
C ILE A 98 -12.23 -1.48 -7.63
N THR A 99 -11.76 -0.51 -6.85
CA THR A 99 -12.26 0.87 -6.91
C THR A 99 -12.01 1.49 -8.28
N LEU A 100 -10.82 1.30 -8.86
CA LEU A 100 -10.50 1.79 -10.21
C LEU A 100 -11.41 1.17 -11.27
N LEU A 101 -11.62 -0.15 -11.22
CA LEU A 101 -12.54 -0.86 -12.12
C LEU A 101 -13.98 -0.33 -11.99
N ARG A 102 -14.42 0.02 -10.77
CA ARG A 102 -15.74 0.62 -10.54
C ARG A 102 -15.84 2.07 -11.03
N VAL A 103 -14.84 2.91 -10.78
CA VAL A 103 -14.87 4.35 -11.12
C VAL A 103 -14.77 4.58 -12.62
N LYS A 104 -13.94 3.81 -13.33
CA LYS A 104 -13.83 3.90 -14.79
C LYS A 104 -14.83 2.99 -15.52
N LYS A 105 -15.86 2.46 -14.84
CA LYS A 105 -17.00 1.76 -15.47
C LYS A 105 -17.70 2.65 -16.51
N ASP A 106 -17.66 3.98 -16.31
CA ASP A 106 -18.22 4.97 -17.24
C ASP A 106 -17.32 5.26 -18.45
N ALA A 107 -16.04 4.86 -18.41
CA ALA A 107 -15.12 5.00 -19.55
C ALA A 107 -15.27 3.79 -20.48
N VAL A 108 -16.37 3.79 -21.22
CA VAL A 108 -16.69 2.86 -22.30
C VAL A 108 -15.47 2.64 -23.22
N ALA A 109 -15.13 1.37 -23.45
CA ALA A 109 -14.28 0.89 -24.54
C ALA A 109 -12.74 1.10 -24.49
N MET A 110 -12.11 1.12 -23.32
CA MET A 110 -10.67 0.85 -23.24
C MET A 110 -10.43 -0.59 -22.77
N LYS A 111 -9.81 -1.42 -23.63
CA LYS A 111 -9.29 -2.74 -23.24
C LYS A 111 -8.39 -2.57 -22.02
N TRP A 112 -8.87 -2.96 -20.84
CA TRP A 112 -8.14 -2.75 -19.61
C TRP A 112 -6.90 -3.61 -19.57
N GLY A 113 -5.76 -3.01 -19.90
CA GLY A 113 -4.48 -3.71 -19.84
C GLY A 113 -4.06 -3.91 -18.39
N LEU A 114 -3.64 -5.12 -18.02
CA LEU A 114 -2.98 -5.40 -16.73
C LEU A 114 -1.86 -4.39 -16.42
N LYS A 115 -1.18 -3.92 -17.48
CA LYS A 115 -0.09 -2.94 -17.40
C LYS A 115 -0.57 -1.55 -16.97
N GLU A 116 -1.74 -1.11 -17.44
CA GLU A 116 -2.33 0.19 -17.10
C GLU A 116 -2.83 0.19 -15.65
N LEU A 117 -3.52 -0.87 -15.22
CA LEU A 117 -3.92 -1.04 -13.83
C LEU A 117 -2.73 -1.07 -12.88
N ALA A 118 -1.67 -1.77 -13.27
CA ALA A 118 -0.42 -1.81 -12.52
C ALA A 118 0.22 -0.42 -12.40
N GLN A 119 0.20 0.37 -13.48
CA GLN A 119 0.73 1.73 -13.48
C GLN A 119 -0.10 2.68 -12.62
N GLU A 120 -1.43 2.61 -12.70
CA GLU A 120 -2.36 3.44 -11.92
C GLU A 120 -2.25 3.15 -10.42
N VAL A 121 -2.08 1.87 -10.05
CA VAL A 121 -1.88 1.45 -8.65
C VAL A 121 -0.41 1.59 -8.22
N GLY A 122 0.50 1.93 -9.13
CA GLY A 122 1.90 2.16 -8.83
C GLY A 122 2.73 0.90 -8.54
N VAL A 123 2.22 -0.28 -8.89
CA VAL A 123 2.86 -1.57 -8.61
C VAL A 123 3.29 -2.27 -9.88
N SER A 124 4.23 -3.21 -9.79
CA SER A 124 4.58 -4.03 -10.96
C SER A 124 3.42 -4.98 -11.33
N PRO A 125 3.18 -5.27 -12.62
CA PRO A 125 2.11 -6.16 -13.08
C PRO A 125 2.13 -7.54 -12.41
N SER A 126 3.32 -8.12 -12.23
CA SER A 126 3.50 -9.41 -11.55
C SER A 126 3.18 -9.34 -10.06
N TYR A 127 3.44 -8.20 -9.41
CA TYR A 127 3.08 -7.99 -8.01
C TYR A 127 1.56 -7.83 -7.85
N LEU A 128 0.93 -7.05 -8.74
CA LEU A 128 -0.52 -6.87 -8.80
C LEU A 128 -1.26 -8.18 -8.97
N CYS A 129 -0.88 -9.02 -9.95
CA CYS A 129 -1.46 -10.35 -10.14
C CYS A 129 -1.35 -11.22 -8.89
N ARG A 130 -0.20 -11.18 -8.21
CA ARG A 130 0.06 -12.01 -7.03
C ARG A 130 -0.63 -11.47 -5.77
N ALA A 131 -0.79 -10.16 -5.67
CA ALA A 131 -1.53 -9.48 -4.62
C ALA A 131 -3.02 -9.81 -4.75
N PHE A 132 -3.58 -9.53 -5.92
CA PHE A 132 -4.99 -9.75 -6.22
C PHE A 132 -5.40 -11.22 -6.12
N LYS A 133 -4.60 -12.16 -6.66
CA LYS A 133 -4.89 -13.60 -6.53
C LYS A 133 -4.89 -14.06 -5.07
N LYS A 134 -4.07 -13.45 -4.22
CA LYS A 134 -4.03 -13.80 -2.79
C LYS A 134 -5.23 -13.24 -2.03
N THR A 135 -5.74 -12.07 -2.42
CA THR A 135 -6.87 -11.42 -1.76
C THR A 135 -8.23 -11.90 -2.29
N MET A 136 -8.39 -11.98 -3.61
CA MET A 136 -9.66 -12.28 -4.29
C MET A 136 -9.79 -13.74 -4.75
N GLY A 137 -8.73 -14.55 -4.63
CA GLY A 137 -8.70 -15.94 -5.09
C GLY A 137 -8.63 -16.12 -6.62
N VAL A 138 -9.06 -15.11 -7.39
CA VAL A 138 -9.02 -15.08 -8.85
C VAL A 138 -7.89 -14.21 -9.39
N THR A 139 -7.48 -14.43 -10.63
CA THR A 139 -6.47 -13.57 -11.27
C THR A 139 -7.10 -12.24 -11.70
N VAL A 140 -6.30 -11.16 -11.72
CA VAL A 140 -6.76 -9.85 -12.21
C VAL A 140 -7.33 -9.96 -13.62
N GLY A 141 -6.68 -10.71 -14.51
CA GLY A 141 -7.16 -10.91 -15.87
C GLY A 141 -8.51 -11.65 -15.94
N ALA A 142 -8.70 -12.68 -15.12
CA ALA A 142 -9.99 -13.38 -15.05
C ALA A 142 -11.09 -12.49 -14.48
N TYR A 143 -10.78 -11.68 -13.46
CA TYR A 143 -11.73 -10.73 -12.88
C TYR A 143 -12.13 -9.64 -13.87
N ILE A 144 -11.20 -9.11 -14.66
CA ILE A 144 -11.50 -8.14 -15.72
C ILE A 144 -12.38 -8.79 -16.79
N MET A 145 -12.06 -10.00 -17.24
CA MET A 145 -12.88 -10.71 -18.24
C MET A 145 -14.31 -10.96 -17.75
N GLU A 146 -14.49 -11.37 -16.49
CA GLU A 146 -15.83 -11.57 -15.92
C GLU A 146 -16.56 -10.22 -15.79
N PHE A 147 -15.86 -9.17 -15.33
CA PHE A 147 -16.43 -7.84 -15.19
C PHE A 147 -16.82 -7.22 -16.54
N GLU A 148 -16.02 -7.40 -17.59
CA GLU A 148 -16.36 -7.02 -18.98
C GLU A 148 -17.58 -7.81 -19.49
N LYS A 149 -17.68 -9.08 -19.13
CA LYS A 149 -18.83 -9.94 -19.47
C LYS A 149 -20.11 -9.48 -18.75
N GLU A 150 -20.02 -9.13 -17.47
CA GLU A 150 -21.13 -8.55 -16.70
C GLU A 150 -21.56 -7.18 -17.25
N ILE A 151 -20.63 -6.34 -17.69
CA ILE A 151 -20.96 -5.04 -18.30
C ILE A 151 -21.63 -5.22 -19.68
N SER A 152 -21.13 -6.14 -20.51
CA SER A 152 -21.73 -6.43 -21.82
C SER A 152 -23.10 -7.13 -21.77
N HIS A 153 -23.41 -7.82 -20.66
CA HIS A 153 -24.76 -8.36 -20.41
C HIS A 153 -25.65 -7.38 -19.61
N GLY A 154 -25.09 -6.24 -19.17
CA GLY A 154 -25.72 -5.25 -18.31
C GLY A 154 -26.30 -4.02 -19.03
N GLU A 155 -26.32 -3.99 -20.36
CA GLU A 155 -27.20 -3.06 -21.11
C GLU A 155 -28.64 -3.57 -21.05
N GLY A 156 -29.22 -3.43 -19.85
CA GLY A 156 -30.54 -3.93 -19.50
C GLY A 156 -31.08 -3.31 -18.21
N GLY A 157 -31.07 -1.98 -18.12
CA GLY A 157 -32.06 -1.22 -17.33
C GLY A 157 -31.66 -0.79 -15.91
N SER A 158 -31.55 0.54 -15.74
CA SER A 158 -32.38 1.44 -14.89
C SER A 158 -31.49 2.61 -14.43
N SER A 159 -31.68 3.89 -14.80
CA SER A 159 -32.87 4.68 -15.14
C SER A 159 -34.05 4.39 -14.21
N VAL A 160 -34.15 5.11 -13.10
CA VAL A 160 -35.03 6.27 -12.80
C VAL A 160 -34.98 6.49 -11.28
#